data_AF-A0A7M3P9V9-F1
#
_entry.id   AF-A0A7M3P9V9-F1
#
_cell.length_a   1.000
_cell.length_b   1.000
_cell.length_c   1.000
_cell.angle_alpha   90.00
_cell.angle_beta   90.00
_cell.angle_gamma   90.00
#
_symmetry.space_group_name_H-M   'P 1'
#
loop_
_entity.id
_entity.type
_entity.pdbx_description
1 polymer ?
#
loop_
_entity_poly.entity_id
_entity_poly.type
_entity_poly.pdbx_seq_one_letter_code
_entity_poly.pdbx_strand_id
1 'polypeptide(L)'
;MTMRIVVCVVYPRYPDNTEPLGGFVESEETARKIDDWWRAQPGDMIGTWEDFEVEVESRDQLLYGVFTGTPTLEITDSNFWDPICYGVYTDREEAERATKPKSMWEANNSPQKYVLPFRLGWKYDRYFPDGKPWPPDQL
;
A
#
# COMPACT_ATOMS: atom_id res chain seq x y z
N MET A 1 -24.83 -5.91 -4.35
CA MET A 1 -24.57 -7.03 -3.41
C MET A 1 -23.12 -6.86 -2.98
N THR A 2 -22.86 -6.78 -1.68
CA THR A 2 -21.48 -6.67 -1.18
C THR A 2 -20.85 -8.06 -1.12
N MET A 3 -19.53 -8.11 -1.30
CA MET A 3 -18.73 -9.31 -1.15
C MET A 3 -17.51 -9.00 -0.28
N ARG A 4 -17.09 -9.97 0.53
CA ARG A 4 -15.86 -9.84 1.31
C ARG A 4 -14.68 -10.34 0.49
N ILE A 5 -13.62 -9.54 0.47
CA ILE A 5 -12.33 -9.89 -0.13
C ILE A 5 -11.22 -9.70 0.91
N VAL A 6 -10.07 -10.32 0.66
CA VAL A 6 -8.83 -10.01 1.37
C VAL A 6 -7.97 -9.18 0.42
N VAL A 7 -7.40 -8.09 0.92
CA VAL A 7 -6.42 -7.29 0.21
C VAL A 7 -5.06 -7.50 0.86
N CYS A 8 -4.15 -8.14 0.15
CA CYS A 8 -2.75 -8.25 0.52
C CYS A 8 -2.01 -7.03 -0.05
N VAL A 9 -1.57 -6.13 0.83
CA VAL A 9 -0.70 -5.00 0.47
C VAL A 9 0.72 -5.52 0.46
N VAL A 10 1.34 -5.61 -0.72
CA VAL A 10 2.64 -6.23 -0.92
C VAL A 10 3.74 -5.17 -0.96
N TYR A 11 4.82 -5.41 -0.21
CA TYR A 11 6.01 -4.57 -0.11
C TYR A 11 7.23 -5.40 -0.52
N PRO A 12 8.11 -4.91 -1.40
CA PRO A 12 9.44 -5.46 -1.49
C PRO A 12 10.26 -5.01 -0.28
N ARG A 13 11.21 -5.83 0.11
CA ARG A 13 12.21 -5.51 1.12
C ARG A 13 13.58 -5.91 0.62
N TYR A 14 14.53 -5.02 0.87
CA TYR A 14 15.98 -5.24 0.70
C TYR A 14 16.40 -5.63 -0.72
N PRO A 15 17.66 -5.37 -1.07
CA PRO A 15 18.45 -4.18 -0.80
C PRO A 15 18.01 -3.00 -1.67
N ASP A 16 17.10 -3.24 -2.62
CA ASP A 16 16.59 -2.23 -3.51
C ASP A 16 15.28 -1.66 -2.97
N ASN A 17 15.35 -0.44 -2.46
CA ASN A 17 14.19 0.29 -1.97
C ASN A 17 13.53 1.15 -3.08
N THR A 18 14.01 1.09 -4.34
CA THR A 18 13.52 1.92 -5.46
C THR A 18 12.02 1.78 -5.73
N GLU A 19 11.41 0.71 -5.24
CA GLU A 19 9.98 0.52 -5.28
C GLU A 19 9.45 0.18 -3.89
N PRO A 20 8.75 1.06 -3.18
CA PRO A 20 8.35 0.78 -1.79
C PRO A 20 6.98 0.09 -1.66
N LEU A 21 6.23 -0.09 -2.76
CA LEU A 21 4.99 -0.86 -2.84
C LEU A 21 5.04 -1.77 -4.07
N GLY A 22 4.80 -3.06 -3.91
CA GLY A 22 4.79 -4.05 -5.01
C GLY A 22 3.42 -4.44 -5.54
N GLY A 23 2.34 -4.13 -4.83
CA GLY A 23 0.99 -4.32 -5.35
C GLY A 23 -0.08 -4.52 -4.30
N PHE A 24 -1.32 -4.67 -4.77
CA PHE A 24 -2.52 -4.89 -3.96
C PHE A 24 -3.24 -6.11 -4.52
N VAL A 25 -3.15 -7.27 -3.88
CA VAL A 25 -3.64 -8.52 -4.48
C VAL A 25 -4.67 -9.23 -3.61
N GLU A 26 -5.54 -10.02 -4.23
CA GLU A 26 -6.71 -10.60 -3.54
C GLU A 26 -6.43 -11.89 -2.77
N SER A 27 -5.17 -12.33 -2.69
CA SER A 27 -4.84 -13.56 -1.98
C SER A 27 -3.37 -13.65 -1.59
N GLU A 28 -3.14 -14.37 -0.50
CA GLU A 28 -1.81 -14.77 -0.07
C GLU A 28 -1.09 -15.60 -1.14
N GLU A 29 -1.81 -16.43 -1.91
CA GLU A 29 -1.23 -17.21 -3.01
C GLU A 29 -0.64 -16.27 -4.08
N THR A 30 -1.34 -15.21 -4.44
CA THR A 30 -0.82 -14.20 -5.38
C THR A 30 0.33 -13.41 -4.77
N ALA A 31 0.24 -13.04 -3.49
CA ALA A 31 1.32 -12.32 -2.80
C ALA A 31 2.61 -13.15 -2.74
N ARG A 32 2.50 -14.45 -2.46
CA ARG A 32 3.62 -15.41 -2.52
C ARG A 32 4.22 -15.54 -3.91
N LYS A 33 3.40 -15.56 -4.97
CA LYS A 33 3.92 -15.53 -6.36
C LYS A 33 4.74 -14.28 -6.64
N ILE A 34 4.38 -13.15 -6.05
CA ILE A 34 5.14 -11.89 -6.16
C ILE A 34 6.45 -11.99 -5.36
N ASP A 35 6.42 -12.55 -4.14
CA ASP A 35 7.64 -12.85 -3.37
C ASP A 35 8.60 -13.78 -4.14
N ASP A 36 8.11 -14.91 -4.63
CA ASP A 36 8.90 -15.85 -5.44
C ASP A 36 9.50 -15.18 -6.68
N TRP A 37 8.74 -14.28 -7.32
CA TRP A 37 9.19 -13.51 -8.47
C TRP A 37 10.33 -12.54 -8.11
N TRP A 38 10.23 -11.82 -6.98
CA TRP A 38 11.30 -10.93 -6.50
C TRP A 38 12.54 -11.71 -6.07
N ARG A 39 12.38 -12.84 -5.37
CA ARG A 39 13.50 -13.70 -4.95
C ARG A 39 14.27 -14.28 -6.14
N ALA A 40 13.63 -14.40 -7.30
CA ALA A 40 14.27 -14.83 -8.53
C ALA A 40 15.05 -13.71 -9.24
N GLN A 41 14.83 -12.43 -8.87
CA GLN A 41 15.60 -11.31 -9.41
C GLN A 41 16.98 -11.21 -8.75
N PRO A 42 17.99 -10.68 -9.47
CA PRO A 42 19.26 -10.32 -8.86
C PRO A 42 19.05 -9.31 -7.74
N GLY A 43 19.76 -9.50 -6.63
CA GLY A 43 19.78 -8.54 -5.53
C GLY A 43 19.24 -9.05 -4.21
N ASP A 44 18.74 -10.29 -4.06
CA ASP A 44 18.20 -10.79 -2.77
C ASP A 44 16.92 -10.05 -2.31
N MET A 45 16.10 -9.58 -3.25
CA MET A 45 14.79 -8.98 -2.94
C MET A 45 13.83 -10.01 -2.36
N ILE A 46 13.07 -9.61 -1.35
CA ILE A 46 12.00 -10.43 -0.76
C ILE A 46 10.69 -9.66 -0.76
N GLY A 47 9.58 -10.36 -0.97
CA GLY A 47 8.23 -9.83 -0.79
C GLY A 47 7.71 -10.08 0.62
N THR A 48 7.07 -9.06 1.19
CA THR A 48 6.30 -9.15 2.43
C THR A 48 4.93 -8.54 2.19
N TRP A 49 3.91 -8.91 2.96
CA TRP A 49 2.58 -8.32 2.79
C TRP A 49 1.79 -8.28 4.09
N GLU A 50 0.79 -7.40 4.11
CA GLU A 50 -0.21 -7.28 5.17
C GLU A 50 -1.61 -7.55 4.60
N ASP A 51 -2.43 -8.29 5.34
CA ASP A 51 -3.76 -8.72 4.92
C ASP A 51 -4.86 -7.85 5.54
N PHE A 52 -5.79 -7.38 4.70
CA PHE A 52 -6.94 -6.58 5.13
C PHE A 52 -8.24 -7.19 4.59
N GLU A 53 -9.17 -7.55 5.49
CA GLU A 53 -10.53 -7.93 5.07
C GLU A 53 -11.37 -6.69 4.75
N VAL A 54 -11.98 -6.66 3.57
CA VAL A 54 -12.75 -5.52 3.08
C VAL A 54 -14.05 -5.99 2.44
N GLU A 55 -15.16 -5.30 2.72
CA GLU A 55 -16.45 -5.54 2.06
C GLU A 55 -16.63 -4.58 0.87
N VAL A 56 -16.64 -5.11 -0.34
CA VAL A 56 -16.67 -4.37 -1.60
C VAL A 56 -17.98 -4.60 -2.37
N GLU A 57 -18.42 -3.63 -3.16
CA GLU A 57 -19.56 -3.78 -4.07
C GLU A 57 -19.14 -4.37 -5.43
N SER A 58 -17.89 -4.13 -5.83
CA SER A 58 -17.26 -4.67 -7.04
C SER A 58 -15.77 -4.88 -6.82
N ARG A 59 -15.17 -5.90 -7.46
CA ARG A 59 -13.70 -6.11 -7.42
C ARG A 59 -12.91 -5.03 -8.15
N ASP A 60 -13.55 -4.37 -9.12
CA ASP A 60 -12.93 -3.30 -9.91
C ASP A 60 -13.10 -1.91 -9.29
N GLN A 61 -13.79 -1.81 -8.14
CA GLN A 61 -14.02 -0.52 -7.49
C GLN A 61 -12.71 0.08 -6.95
N LEU A 62 -12.70 1.40 -6.80
CA LEU A 62 -11.59 2.09 -6.18
C LEU A 62 -11.60 1.84 -4.67
N LEU A 63 -10.43 1.51 -4.12
CA LEU A 63 -10.18 1.33 -2.69
C LEU A 63 -9.20 2.41 -2.21
N TYR A 64 -9.14 2.60 -0.89
CA TYR A 64 -8.35 3.64 -0.25
C TYR A 64 -7.52 3.05 0.87
N GLY A 65 -6.20 3.01 0.68
CA GLY A 65 -5.27 2.56 1.71
C GLY A 65 -4.84 3.74 2.59
N VAL A 66 -4.78 3.53 3.90
CA VAL A 66 -4.24 4.50 4.85
C VAL A 66 -2.81 4.12 5.16
N PHE A 67 -1.87 4.95 4.74
CA PHE A 67 -0.44 4.69 4.86
C PHE A 67 0.25 5.71 5.76
N THR A 68 1.30 5.28 6.45
CA THR A 68 2.34 6.20 6.94
C THR A 68 3.59 6.11 6.06
N GLY A 69 4.67 6.78 6.45
CA GLY A 69 5.93 6.85 5.72
C GLY A 69 6.28 8.29 5.37
N THR A 70 7.28 8.47 4.52
CA THR A 70 7.72 9.79 4.05
C THR A 70 7.46 9.95 2.55
N PRO A 71 6.19 10.09 2.13
CA PRO A 71 5.86 10.17 0.70
C PRO A 71 6.50 11.39 0.02
N THR A 72 6.84 12.46 0.74
CA THR A 72 7.44 13.64 0.11
C THR A 72 8.95 13.50 -0.14
N LEU A 73 9.58 12.43 0.31
CA LEU A 73 11.02 12.21 0.17
C LEU A 73 11.32 11.21 -0.95
N GLU A 74 12.43 11.44 -1.65
CA GLU A 74 12.99 10.45 -2.55
C GLU A 74 13.48 9.24 -1.76
N ILE A 75 13.38 8.05 -2.35
CA ILE A 75 13.83 6.79 -1.72
C ILE A 75 15.32 6.82 -1.35
N THR A 76 16.11 7.59 -2.09
CA THR A 76 17.55 7.80 -1.82
C THR A 76 17.82 8.74 -0.66
N ASP A 77 16.80 9.42 -0.10
CA ASP A 77 16.95 10.30 1.06
C ASP A 77 17.22 9.47 2.32
N SER A 78 18.19 9.90 3.14
CA SER A 78 18.53 9.22 4.41
C SER A 78 17.38 9.21 5.43
N ASN A 79 16.42 10.12 5.29
CA ASN A 79 15.24 10.20 6.14
C ASN A 79 14.03 9.50 5.52
N PHE A 80 14.19 8.82 4.38
CA PHE A 80 13.12 8.08 3.75
C PHE A 80 12.67 6.90 4.61
N TRP A 81 11.37 6.81 4.86
CA TRP A 81 10.73 5.72 5.59
C TRP A 81 9.72 5.03 4.67
N ASP A 82 9.81 3.71 4.60
CA ASP A 82 8.92 2.86 3.84
C ASP A 82 7.45 3.07 4.22
N PRO A 83 6.52 2.94 3.26
CA PRO A 83 5.10 2.96 3.53
C PRO A 83 4.69 1.76 4.38
N ILE A 84 3.85 2.02 5.38
CA ILE A 84 3.20 0.97 6.17
C ILE A 84 1.70 1.22 6.12
N CYS A 85 0.93 0.20 5.74
CA CYS A 85 -0.52 0.29 5.65
C CYS A 85 -1.16 0.05 7.03
N TYR A 86 -2.09 0.91 7.42
CA TYR A 86 -2.87 0.79 8.65
C TYR A 86 -4.31 0.34 8.41
N GLY A 87 -4.75 0.33 7.14
CA GLY A 87 -6.12 -0.04 6.79
C GLY A 87 -6.44 0.18 5.33
N VAL A 88 -7.44 -0.56 4.85
CA VAL A 88 -8.02 -0.43 3.51
C VAL A 88 -9.51 -0.17 3.64
N TYR A 89 -9.98 0.83 2.91
CA TYR A 89 -11.35 1.33 2.97
C TYR A 89 -11.98 1.37 1.59
N THR A 90 -13.30 1.26 1.54
CA THR A 90 -14.10 1.43 0.32
C THR A 90 -14.61 2.86 0.14
N ASP A 91 -14.64 3.63 1.23
CA ASP A 91 -15.05 5.03 1.23
C ASP A 91 -13.87 5.97 1.51
N ARG A 92 -13.78 7.05 0.73
CA ARG A 92 -12.70 8.03 0.85
C ARG A 92 -12.80 8.83 2.15
N GLU A 93 -13.99 9.25 2.53
CA GLU A 93 -14.18 10.08 3.74
C GLU A 93 -13.88 9.26 5.01
N GLU A 94 -14.18 7.96 5.00
CA GLU A 94 -13.77 7.04 6.05
C GLU A 94 -12.25 6.91 6.13
N ALA A 95 -11.56 6.71 5.00
CA ALA A 95 -10.10 6.68 4.96
C ALA A 95 -9.49 7.99 5.47
N GLU A 96 -10.00 9.14 5.04
CA GLU A 96 -9.56 10.48 5.47
C GLU A 96 -9.87 10.76 6.96
N ARG A 97 -10.92 10.15 7.52
CA ARG A 97 -11.17 10.19 8.97
C ARG A 97 -10.18 9.30 9.72
N ALA A 98 -9.82 8.15 9.16
CA ALA A 98 -8.88 7.22 9.77
C ALA A 98 -7.43 7.75 9.81
N THR A 99 -7.07 8.73 8.98
CA THR A 99 -5.77 9.41 9.08
C THR A 99 -5.68 10.35 10.28
N LYS A 100 -6.81 10.82 10.82
CA LYS A 100 -6.84 11.80 11.90
C LYS A 100 -6.49 11.14 13.23
N PRO A 101 -5.64 11.76 14.06
CA PRO A 101 -5.33 11.24 15.38
C PRO A 101 -6.59 11.22 16.26
N LYS A 102 -6.79 10.13 17.01
CA LYS A 102 -7.94 9.97 17.93
C LYS A 102 -7.71 10.65 19.28
N SER A 103 -6.47 11.08 19.57
CA SER A 103 -6.10 11.75 20.80
C SER A 103 -4.94 12.73 20.58
N MET A 104 -4.77 13.66 21.53
CA MET A 104 -3.59 14.54 21.57
C MET A 104 -2.28 13.76 21.70
N TRP A 105 -2.30 12.61 22.38
CA TRP A 105 -1.11 11.76 22.48
C TRP A 105 -0.74 11.18 21.12
N GLU A 106 -1.72 10.65 20.38
CA GLU A 106 -1.50 10.11 19.03
C GLU A 106 -0.99 11.21 18.08
N ALA A 107 -1.57 12.41 18.15
CA ALA A 107 -1.14 13.55 17.35
C ALA A 107 0.35 13.93 17.56
N ASN A 108 0.89 13.68 18.75
CA ASN A 108 2.27 14.02 19.11
C ASN A 108 3.27 12.86 18.97
N ASN A 109 2.78 11.61 18.88
CA ASN A 109 3.64 10.42 18.97
C ASN A 109 3.45 9.42 17.82
N SER A 110 2.46 9.60 16.95
CA SER A 110 2.25 8.74 15.80
C SER A 110 2.69 9.44 14.51
N PRO A 111 3.24 8.68 13.55
CA PRO A 111 3.64 9.26 12.28
C PRO A 111 2.41 9.72 11.50
N GLN A 112 2.61 10.71 10.63
CA GLN A 112 1.53 11.26 9.80
C GLN A 112 1.01 10.17 8.85
N LYS A 113 -0.32 10.12 8.68
CA LYS A 113 -1.01 9.17 7.81
C LYS A 113 -1.60 9.88 6.60
N TYR A 114 -1.65 9.18 5.47
CA TYR A 114 -2.11 9.67 4.19
C TYR A 114 -3.02 8.64 3.52
N VAL A 115 -3.90 9.10 2.63
CA VAL A 115 -4.79 8.24 1.86
C VAL A 115 -4.21 8.03 0.47
N LEU A 116 -4.08 6.76 0.07
CA LEU A 116 -3.66 6.35 -1.26
C LEU A 116 -4.80 5.60 -1.96
N PRO A 117 -5.37 6.14 -3.06
CA PRO A 117 -6.37 5.42 -3.85
C PRO A 117 -5.71 4.33 -4.72
N PHE A 118 -6.30 3.14 -4.77
CA PHE A 118 -5.79 2.00 -5.56
C PHE A 118 -6.91 1.06 -6.04
N ARG A 119 -6.59 0.18 -6.99
CA ARG A 119 -7.42 -0.98 -7.37
C ARG A 119 -6.63 -2.27 -7.19
N LEU A 120 -7.31 -3.40 -7.18
CA LEU A 120 -6.66 -4.71 -7.02
C LEU A 120 -5.91 -5.10 -8.30
N GLY A 121 -4.71 -5.66 -8.16
CA GLY A 121 -3.83 -6.08 -9.25
C GLY A 121 -2.34 -6.06 -8.91
N TRP A 122 -1.54 -6.77 -9.73
CA TRP A 122 -0.07 -6.77 -9.68
C TRP A 122 0.52 -5.69 -10.58
N LYS A 123 1.68 -5.15 -10.16
CA LYS A 123 2.30 -3.90 -10.61
C LYS A 123 3.07 -3.96 -11.94
N TYR A 124 3.24 -5.14 -12.54
CA TYR A 124 4.34 -5.40 -13.48
C TYR A 124 4.28 -4.76 -14.88
N ASP A 125 3.43 -3.76 -15.12
CA ASP A 125 3.47 -2.87 -16.31
C ASP A 125 2.61 -1.60 -16.13
N ARG A 126 2.00 -1.39 -14.95
CA ARG A 126 0.76 -0.61 -14.79
C ARG A 126 0.70 0.06 -13.43
N TYR A 127 1.25 1.25 -13.29
CA TYR A 127 0.66 2.18 -12.32
C TYR A 127 -0.69 2.58 -12.92
N PHE A 128 -1.74 1.98 -12.38
CA PHE A 128 -3.16 2.20 -12.66
C PHE A 128 -3.44 3.53 -13.38
N PRO A 129 -4.21 3.57 -14.49
CA PRO A 129 -4.57 4.83 -15.14
C PRO A 129 -5.14 5.89 -14.18
N ASP A 130 -5.73 5.46 -13.05
CA ASP A 130 -6.33 6.30 -12.01
C ASP A 130 -5.70 6.18 -10.60
N GLY A 131 -4.75 5.26 -10.38
CA GLY A 131 -4.16 5.00 -9.06
C GLY A 131 -2.85 5.75 -8.89
N LYS A 132 -2.68 6.49 -7.80
CA LYS A 132 -1.48 7.30 -7.57
C LYS A 132 -0.28 6.37 -7.29
N PRO A 133 0.88 6.55 -7.96
CA PRO A 133 2.10 5.84 -7.58
C PRO A 133 2.47 6.17 -6.13
N TRP A 134 3.30 5.34 -5.50
CA TRP A 134 4.00 5.82 -4.32
C TRP A 134 5.31 6.48 -4.76
N PRO A 135 5.58 7.71 -4.32
CA PRO A 135 4.72 8.53 -3.46
C PRO A 135 3.55 9.23 -4.20
N PRO A 136 2.42 9.48 -3.51
CA PRO A 136 1.13 9.89 -4.08
C PRO A 136 1.11 11.19 -4.92
N ASP A 137 2.19 11.97 -4.93
CA ASP A 137 2.27 13.28 -5.59
C ASP A 137 3.41 13.39 -6.63
N GLN A 138 3.98 12.27 -7.09
CA GLN A 138 4.98 12.25 -8.17
C GLN A 138 4.37 12.07 -9.58
N LEU A 139 3.41 12.93 -9.96
CA LEU A 139 2.98 13.09 -11.35
C LEU A 139 3.16 14.53 -11.82
#